data_AF-A0A7S1LJ66-F1
#
_entry.id   AF-A0A7S1LJ66-F1
#
_cell.length_a   1.000
_cell.length_b   1.000
_cell.length_c   1.000
_cell.angle_alpha   90.00
_cell.angle_beta   90.00
_cell.angle_gamma   90.00
#
_symmetry.space_group_name_H-M   'P 1'
#
loop_
_entity.id
_entity.type
_entity.pdbx_description
1 polymer ?
#
loop_
_entity_poly.entity_id
_entity_poly.type
_entity_poly.pdbx_seq_one_letter_code
_entity_poly.pdbx_strand_id
1 'polypeptide(L)'
;MLSYGSMPFYSALPTSNIRRSTRSGQVPKVISRYLAMKWLASPASKQTGVVATEFPGYAWWSGLSRYRFLLSPMGDEIQAPKNVEALLVLTIPIIQRGPYSVAHDLQGLGFPVVVLDEWEEITPSNLSAWWRALSPRLPSFRANCLTTAAFWRMMTGETASCH
;
A
#
# COMPACT_ATOMS: atom_id res chain seq x y z
N MET A 1 -3.52 -37.33 -0.40
CA MET A 1 -4.51 -37.15 0.68
C MET A 1 -3.87 -36.26 1.72
N LEU A 2 -4.25 -34.97 1.77
CA LEU A 2 -3.77 -33.97 2.70
C LEU A 2 -5.00 -33.19 3.18
N SER A 3 -5.13 -33.07 4.50
CA SER A 3 -6.30 -32.51 5.17
C SER A 3 -6.40 -31.01 4.98
N TYR A 4 -7.57 -30.54 4.56
CA TYR A 4 -7.93 -29.13 4.42
C TYR A 4 -8.54 -28.66 5.75
N GLY A 5 -7.75 -27.94 6.55
CA GLY A 5 -8.29 -27.17 7.67
C GLY A 5 -8.84 -25.84 7.15
N SER A 6 -10.14 -25.76 6.92
CA SER A 6 -10.81 -24.49 6.62
C SER A 6 -11.04 -23.71 7.91
N MET A 7 -10.38 -22.55 8.07
CA MET A 7 -10.88 -21.52 8.97
C MET A 7 -11.86 -20.61 8.19
N PRO A 8 -13.09 -20.42 8.66
CA PRO A 8 -14.00 -19.43 8.09
C PRO A 8 -13.70 -18.08 8.75
N PHE A 9 -12.85 -17.25 8.17
CA PHE A 9 -12.73 -15.85 8.60
C PHE A 9 -12.60 -14.89 7.41
N TYR A 10 -13.48 -13.88 7.41
CA TYR A 10 -13.74 -12.82 6.44
C TYR A 10 -14.47 -13.21 5.14
N SER A 11 -15.75 -13.54 5.30
CA SER A 11 -16.78 -13.28 4.29
C SER A 11 -17.15 -11.79 4.30
N ALA A 12 -16.40 -10.94 3.60
CA ALA A 12 -16.88 -9.60 3.26
C ALA A 12 -16.18 -9.04 2.01
N LEU A 13 -17.02 -8.71 1.02
CA LEU A 13 -16.82 -7.89 -0.19
C LEU A 13 -16.38 -8.61 -1.50
N PRO A 14 -17.34 -8.90 -2.41
CA PRO A 14 -17.13 -9.58 -3.70
C PRO A 14 -16.54 -8.71 -4.83
N THR A 15 -16.07 -7.49 -4.56
CA THR A 15 -16.04 -6.45 -5.60
C THR A 15 -14.69 -6.23 -6.30
N SER A 16 -13.58 -6.81 -5.85
CA SER A 16 -12.28 -6.55 -6.50
C SER A 16 -12.06 -7.40 -7.76
N ASN A 17 -11.63 -6.74 -8.84
CA ASN A 17 -11.26 -7.33 -10.12
C ASN A 17 -10.11 -8.34 -9.99
N ILE A 18 -9.33 -8.27 -8.91
CA ILE A 18 -8.25 -9.23 -8.61
C ILE A 18 -8.79 -10.66 -8.52
N ARG A 19 -9.95 -10.88 -7.87
CA ARG A 19 -10.59 -12.21 -7.84
C ARG A 19 -11.27 -12.58 -9.15
N ARG A 20 -11.78 -11.62 -9.93
CA ARG A 20 -12.30 -11.92 -11.29
C ARG A 20 -11.20 -12.32 -12.27
N SER A 21 -9.99 -11.80 -12.06
CA SER A 21 -8.82 -12.01 -12.92
C SER A 21 -8.05 -13.29 -12.61
N THR A 22 -8.32 -14.01 -11.52
CA THR A 22 -7.71 -15.32 -11.28
C THR A 22 -8.32 -16.35 -12.24
N ARG A 23 -7.94 -16.29 -13.53
CA ARG A 23 -7.99 -17.44 -14.42
C ARG A 23 -7.13 -18.52 -13.75
N SER A 24 -7.79 -19.50 -13.12
CA SER A 24 -7.23 -20.80 -12.71
C SER A 24 -5.72 -20.78 -12.34
N GLY A 25 -5.39 -20.47 -11.09
CA GLY A 25 -4.09 -20.80 -10.49
C GLY A 25 -2.97 -19.75 -10.52
N GLN A 26 -3.21 -18.53 -11.03
CA GLN A 26 -2.20 -17.46 -10.95
C GLN A 26 -2.09 -16.85 -9.54
N VAL A 27 -0.85 -16.61 -9.08
CA VAL A 27 -0.58 -16.01 -7.77
C VAL A 27 -1.09 -14.56 -7.74
N PRO A 28 -1.92 -14.15 -6.76
CA PRO A 28 -2.52 -12.81 -6.69
C PRO A 28 -1.56 -11.62 -6.90
N LYS A 29 -0.30 -11.76 -6.46
CA LYS A 29 0.77 -10.76 -6.65
C LYS A 29 1.06 -10.45 -8.13
N VAL A 30 1.05 -11.46 -8.99
CA VAL A 30 1.37 -11.31 -10.42
C VAL A 30 0.27 -10.53 -11.10
N ILE A 31 -0.98 -10.84 -10.75
CA ILE A 31 -2.17 -10.14 -11.22
C ILE A 31 -2.14 -8.68 -10.76
N SER A 32 -1.88 -8.43 -9.47
CA SER A 32 -1.83 -7.07 -8.93
C SER A 32 -0.80 -6.19 -9.65
N ARG A 33 0.43 -6.70 -9.85
CA ARG A 33 1.46 -5.99 -10.61
C ARG A 33 1.06 -5.78 -12.07
N TYR A 34 0.49 -6.80 -12.72
CA TYR A 34 0.01 -6.67 -14.09
C TYR A 34 -1.08 -5.60 -14.23
N LEU A 35 -2.06 -5.57 -13.33
CA LEU A 35 -3.13 -4.56 -13.31
C LEU A 35 -2.57 -3.16 -13.09
N ALA A 36 -1.60 -3.00 -12.18
CA ALA A 36 -0.93 -1.71 -11.96
C ALA A 36 -0.22 -1.23 -13.24
N MET A 37 0.52 -2.10 -13.92
CA MET A 37 1.20 -1.78 -15.17
C MET A 37 0.22 -1.48 -16.31
N LYS A 38 -0.88 -2.23 -16.39
CA LYS A 38 -1.96 -1.99 -17.35
C LYS A 38 -2.61 -0.62 -17.12
N TRP A 39 -2.90 -0.28 -15.87
CA TRP A 39 -3.45 1.03 -15.51
C TRP A 39 -2.45 2.15 -15.80
N LEU A 40 -1.16 1.98 -15.49
CA LEU A 40 -0.11 2.95 -15.79
C LEU A 40 -0.02 3.28 -17.29
N ALA A 41 -0.25 2.29 -18.16
CA ALA A 41 -0.28 2.46 -19.61
C ALA A 41 -1.57 3.14 -20.14
N SER A 42 -2.59 3.29 -19.30
CA SER A 42 -3.89 3.84 -19.70
C SER A 42 -3.87 5.37 -19.86
N PRO A 43 -4.83 5.94 -20.63
CA PRO A 43 -5.02 7.39 -20.68
C PRO A 43 -5.37 8.02 -19.32
N ALA A 44 -6.06 7.28 -18.45
CA ALA A 44 -6.43 7.75 -17.12
C ALA A 44 -5.19 8.06 -16.26
N SER A 45 -4.19 7.18 -16.28
CA SER A 45 -2.91 7.41 -15.59
C SER A 45 -2.21 8.68 -16.07
N LYS A 46 -2.20 8.95 -17.39
CA LYS A 46 -1.54 10.15 -17.95
C LYS A 46 -2.14 11.45 -17.43
N GLN A 47 -3.44 11.49 -17.15
CA GLN A 47 -4.12 12.68 -16.60
C GLN A 47 -3.77 12.93 -15.12
N THR A 48 -3.27 11.92 -14.42
CA THR A 48 -2.91 12.01 -12.99
C THR A 48 -1.46 12.45 -12.76
N GLY A 49 -0.63 12.45 -13.79
CA GLY A 49 0.81 12.76 -13.67
C GLY A 49 1.62 11.67 -12.96
N VAL A 50 1.05 10.48 -12.77
CA VAL A 50 1.79 9.33 -12.23
C VAL A 50 2.81 8.86 -13.27
N VAL A 51 4.02 8.56 -12.81
CA VAL A 51 5.13 8.09 -13.65
C VAL A 51 5.66 6.76 -13.13
N ALA A 52 6.07 5.89 -14.06
CA ALA A 52 6.89 4.74 -13.75
C ALA A 52 8.36 5.15 -13.85
N THR A 53 9.13 4.95 -12.80
CA THR A 53 10.55 5.27 -12.77
C THR A 53 11.31 4.15 -12.09
N GLU A 54 12.46 3.81 -12.65
CA GLU A 54 13.39 2.85 -12.07
C GLU A 54 14.53 3.60 -11.41
N PHE A 55 14.91 3.17 -10.21
CA PHE A 55 16.07 3.71 -9.51
C PHE A 55 17.07 2.58 -9.26
N PRO A 56 18.37 2.83 -9.48
CA PRO A 56 19.38 1.94 -8.93
C PRO A 56 19.30 1.97 -7.40
N GLY A 57 19.66 0.88 -6.73
CA GLY A 57 19.49 0.74 -5.28
C GLY A 57 20.10 1.88 -4.45
N TYR A 58 21.27 2.40 -4.86
CA TYR A 58 21.93 3.53 -4.18
C TYR A 58 21.16 4.85 -4.29
N ALA A 59 20.28 5.00 -5.28
CA ALA A 59 19.47 6.19 -5.51
C ALA A 59 18.01 6.03 -5.05
N TRP A 60 17.65 4.85 -4.50
CA TRP A 60 16.27 4.55 -4.11
C TRP A 60 15.68 5.60 -3.18
N TRP A 61 16.37 5.90 -2.07
CA TRP A 61 15.90 6.84 -1.05
C TRP A 61 15.79 8.28 -1.56
N SER A 62 16.78 8.74 -2.32
CA SER A 62 16.82 10.11 -2.86
C SER A 62 15.92 10.30 -4.08
N GLY A 63 15.58 9.21 -4.78
CA GLY A 63 14.57 9.19 -5.83
C GLY A 63 13.17 9.20 -5.23
N LEU A 64 12.89 8.28 -4.31
CA LEU A 64 11.59 8.11 -3.67
C LEU A 64 11.11 9.38 -2.95
N SER A 65 12.01 10.06 -2.23
CA SER A 65 11.70 11.29 -1.46
C SER A 65 11.20 12.47 -2.30
N ARG A 66 11.35 12.41 -3.63
CA ARG A 66 10.86 13.44 -4.56
C ARG A 66 9.39 13.30 -4.88
N TYR A 67 8.78 12.16 -4.54
CA TYR A 67 7.40 11.85 -4.86
C TYR A 67 6.50 11.97 -3.63
N ARG A 68 5.27 12.43 -3.88
CA ARG A 68 4.21 12.47 -2.87
C ARG A 68 3.66 11.08 -2.56
N PHE A 69 3.61 10.21 -3.56
CA PHE A 69 3.00 8.89 -3.48
C PHE A 69 3.89 7.80 -4.08
N LEU A 70 3.79 6.59 -3.54
CA LEU A 70 4.36 5.36 -4.09
C LEU A 70 3.25 4.38 -4.44
N LEU A 71 3.18 3.91 -5.69
CA LEU A 71 2.29 2.79 -6.02
C LEU A 71 2.87 1.49 -5.50
N SER A 72 2.11 0.80 -4.65
CA SER A 72 2.52 -0.41 -3.99
C SER A 72 1.60 -1.57 -4.37
N PRO A 73 1.78 -2.16 -5.57
CA PRO A 73 1.08 -3.39 -5.92
C PRO A 73 1.46 -4.51 -4.95
N MET A 74 0.57 -5.50 -4.82
CA MET A 74 0.71 -6.60 -3.88
C MET A 74 2.00 -7.38 -4.12
N GLY A 75 2.74 -7.62 -3.04
CA GLY A 75 3.92 -8.49 -3.01
C GLY A 75 3.63 -9.81 -2.32
N ASP A 76 4.69 -10.57 -2.04
CA ASP A 76 4.63 -11.79 -1.21
C ASP A 76 4.54 -11.48 0.29
N GLU A 77 4.78 -10.23 0.68
CA GLU A 77 4.94 -9.82 2.05
C GLU A 77 3.68 -9.13 2.58
N ILE A 78 3.27 -9.57 3.76
CA ILE A 78 2.17 -8.99 4.54
C ILE A 78 2.46 -7.51 4.87
N GLN A 79 3.73 -7.15 5.10
CA GLN A 79 4.20 -5.78 5.29
C GLN A 79 5.43 -5.53 4.42
N ALA A 80 5.21 -5.16 3.16
CA ALA A 80 6.30 -4.92 2.22
C ALA A 80 7.21 -3.76 2.68
N PRO A 81 8.54 -3.94 2.77
CA PRO A 81 9.49 -2.92 3.22
C PRO A 81 9.34 -1.59 2.49
N LYS A 82 9.06 -1.62 1.18
CA LYS A 82 8.80 -0.43 0.36
C LYS A 82 7.76 0.54 0.93
N ASN A 83 6.76 0.04 1.68
CA ASN A 83 5.76 0.89 2.31
C ASN A 83 6.38 1.68 3.48
N VAL A 84 7.18 1.01 4.31
CA VAL A 84 7.89 1.64 5.44
C VAL A 84 8.97 2.59 4.93
N GLU A 85 9.71 2.19 3.90
CA GLU A 85 10.72 3.02 3.23
C GLU A 85 10.12 4.31 2.68
N ALA A 86 8.96 4.24 2.01
CA ALA A 86 8.24 5.42 1.55
C ALA A 86 7.89 6.36 2.70
N LEU A 87 7.36 5.83 3.80
CA LEU A 87 6.98 6.65 4.96
C LEU A 87 8.20 7.29 5.66
N LEU A 88 9.36 6.62 5.69
CA LEU A 88 10.61 7.17 6.20
C LEU A 88 11.07 8.42 5.42
N VAL A 89 10.74 8.50 4.12
CA VAL A 89 11.02 9.66 3.26
C VAL A 89 9.82 10.55 3.00
N LEU A 90 8.75 10.42 3.80
CA LEU A 90 7.54 11.24 3.72
C LEU A 90 6.80 11.11 2.37
N THR A 91 6.87 9.92 1.77
CA THR A 91 6.09 9.50 0.61
C THR A 91 4.96 8.58 1.06
N ILE A 92 3.72 8.85 0.63
CA ILE A 92 2.54 8.06 1.04
C ILE A 92 2.42 6.83 0.14
N PRO A 93 2.47 5.60 0.69
CA PRO A 93 2.21 4.40 -0.11
C PRO A 93 0.71 4.28 -0.43
N ILE A 94 0.42 3.98 -1.69
CA ILE A 94 -0.89 3.60 -2.22
C ILE A 94 -0.88 2.10 -2.43
N ILE A 95 -1.59 1.38 -1.56
CA ILE A 95 -1.57 -0.08 -1.47
C ILE A 95 -2.84 -0.62 -2.12
N GLN A 96 -2.70 -1.59 -3.02
CA GLN A 96 -3.86 -2.31 -3.52
C GLN A 96 -4.37 -3.30 -2.48
N ARG A 97 -5.67 -3.29 -2.21
CA ARG A 97 -6.33 -4.21 -1.29
C ARG A 97 -6.10 -5.64 -1.74
N GLY A 98 -5.58 -6.43 -0.81
CA GLY A 98 -5.33 -7.85 -1.01
C GLY A 98 -6.36 -8.74 -0.32
N PRO A 99 -6.13 -10.05 -0.36
CA PRO A 99 -6.98 -11.02 0.33
C PRO A 99 -6.86 -10.95 1.87
N TYR A 100 -5.88 -10.22 2.39
CA TYR A 100 -5.63 -10.06 3.83
C TYR A 100 -6.03 -8.67 4.32
N SER A 101 -6.47 -8.57 5.57
CA SER A 101 -6.89 -7.32 6.23
C SER A 101 -5.76 -6.33 6.49
N VAL A 102 -4.51 -6.73 6.27
CA VAL A 102 -3.34 -6.02 6.79
C VAL A 102 -3.27 -4.56 6.35
N ALA A 103 -3.64 -4.26 5.10
CA ALA A 103 -3.68 -2.89 4.62
C ALA A 103 -4.69 -2.02 5.41
N HIS A 104 -5.84 -2.60 5.78
CA HIS A 104 -6.84 -1.96 6.63
C HIS A 104 -6.38 -1.88 8.09
N ASP A 105 -5.71 -2.92 8.60
CA ASP A 105 -5.17 -2.94 9.96
C ASP A 105 -4.11 -1.85 10.13
N LEU A 106 -3.24 -1.64 9.14
CA LEU A 106 -2.28 -0.53 9.12
C LEU A 106 -2.97 0.84 9.18
N GLN A 107 -4.06 1.04 8.42
CA GLN A 107 -4.86 2.27 8.52
C GLN A 107 -5.46 2.44 9.91
N GLY A 108 -5.99 1.36 10.50
CA GLY A 108 -6.53 1.35 11.86
C GLY A 108 -5.48 1.67 12.93
N LEU A 109 -4.23 1.25 12.72
CA LEU A 109 -3.07 1.58 13.55
C LEU A 109 -2.52 3.00 13.30
N GLY A 110 -3.21 3.80 12.48
CA GLY A 110 -2.85 5.20 12.23
C GLY A 110 -1.81 5.42 11.14
N PHE A 111 -1.36 4.38 10.43
CA PHE A 111 -0.38 4.53 9.36
C PHE A 111 -0.93 5.42 8.23
N PRO A 112 -0.16 6.41 7.74
CA PRO A 112 -0.60 7.29 6.66
C PRO A 112 -0.44 6.58 5.30
N VAL A 113 -1.36 5.65 5.01
CA VAL A 113 -1.41 4.87 3.77
C VAL A 113 -2.77 5.02 3.09
N VAL A 114 -2.78 4.93 1.76
CA VAL A 114 -4.01 4.83 0.97
C VAL A 114 -4.21 3.36 0.62
N VAL A 115 -5.44 2.86 0.78
CA VAL A 115 -5.82 1.50 0.39
C VAL A 115 -6.89 1.58 -0.68
N LEU A 116 -6.62 0.99 -1.83
CA LEU A 116 -7.52 1.00 -2.99
C LEU A 116 -8.12 -0.37 -3.22
N ASP A 117 -9.36 -0.44 -3.68
CA ASP A 117 -9.91 -1.64 -4.29
C ASP A 117 -9.40 -1.79 -5.73
N GLU A 118 -9.38 -0.68 -6.47
CA GLU A 118 -9.04 -0.63 -7.89
C GLU A 118 -8.08 0.54 -8.22
N TRP A 119 -7.24 0.36 -9.24
CA TRP A 119 -6.26 1.40 -9.63
C TRP A 119 -6.93 2.63 -10.25
N GLU A 120 -8.12 2.47 -10.82
CA GLU A 120 -8.95 3.53 -11.39
C GLU A 120 -9.42 4.57 -10.37
N GLU A 121 -9.36 4.26 -9.07
CA GLU A 121 -9.61 5.23 -8.00
C GLU A 121 -8.55 6.34 -7.95
N ILE A 122 -7.39 6.13 -8.57
CA ILE A 122 -6.36 7.15 -8.68
C ILE A 122 -6.81 8.19 -9.71
N THR A 123 -7.29 9.32 -9.19
CA THR A 123 -7.71 10.49 -9.95
C THR A 123 -7.03 11.74 -9.41
N PRO A 124 -6.92 12.85 -10.18
CA PRO A 124 -6.31 14.08 -9.69
C PRO A 124 -6.99 14.65 -8.43
N SER A 125 -8.32 14.52 -8.34
CA SER A 125 -9.11 14.92 -7.17
C SER A 125 -8.78 14.06 -5.95
N ASN A 126 -8.74 12.73 -6.12
CA ASN A 126 -8.44 11.81 -5.02
C ASN A 126 -7.00 11.97 -4.53
N LEU A 127 -6.01 12.08 -5.43
CA LEU A 127 -4.62 12.35 -5.06
C LEU A 127 -4.48 13.65 -4.25
N SER A 128 -5.19 14.71 -4.65
CA SER A 128 -5.18 15.98 -3.94
C SER A 128 -5.84 15.87 -2.56
N ALA A 129 -6.95 15.14 -2.46
CA ALA A 129 -7.65 14.89 -1.20
C ALA A 129 -6.81 14.07 -0.22
N TRP A 130 -6.23 12.96 -0.68
CA TRP A 130 -5.38 12.10 0.13
C TRP A 130 -4.13 12.84 0.61
N TRP A 131 -3.48 13.63 -0.27
CA TRP A 131 -2.32 14.42 0.12
C TRP A 131 -2.68 15.41 1.23
N ARG A 132 -3.78 16.16 1.07
CA ARG A 132 -4.24 17.12 2.07
C ARG A 132 -4.53 16.46 3.43
N ALA A 133 -5.14 15.28 3.42
CA ALA A 133 -5.52 14.57 4.63
C ALA A 133 -4.32 13.93 5.35
N LEU A 134 -3.37 13.34 4.60
CA LEU A 134 -2.32 12.50 5.17
C LEU A 134 -0.97 13.22 5.33
N SER A 135 -0.62 14.14 4.43
CA SER A 135 0.72 14.77 4.46
C SER A 135 1.07 15.51 5.76
N PRO A 136 0.14 16.19 6.47
CA PRO A 136 0.49 16.87 7.72
C PRO A 136 0.93 15.90 8.83
N ARG A 137 0.51 14.63 8.75
CA ARG A 137 0.81 13.59 9.75
C ARG A 137 2.17 12.94 9.52
N LEU A 138 2.74 13.02 8.31
CA LEU A 138 3.95 12.28 7.94
C LEU A 138 5.17 12.59 8.83
N PRO A 139 5.51 13.86 9.13
CA PRO A 139 6.69 14.16 9.95
C PRO A 139 6.55 13.61 11.38
N SER A 140 5.36 13.78 11.98
CA SER A 140 5.05 13.26 13.32
C SER A 140 5.07 11.73 13.33
N PHE A 141 4.41 11.09 12.36
CA PHE A 141 4.39 9.64 12.23
C PHE A 141 5.81 9.07 12.11
N ARG A 142 6.67 9.67 11.28
CA ARG A 142 8.06 9.23 11.17
C ARG A 142 8.82 9.36 12.49
N ALA A 143 8.70 10.51 13.17
CA ALA A 143 9.41 10.77 14.43
C ALA A 143 8.95 9.85 15.57
N ASN A 144 7.66 9.50 15.60
CA ASN A 144 7.04 8.83 16.74
C ASN A 144 6.81 7.32 16.53
N CYS A 145 6.62 6.88 15.28
CA CYS A 145 6.20 5.51 14.93
C CYS A 145 7.22 4.73 14.12
N LEU A 146 8.12 5.39 13.39
CA LEU A 146 9.17 4.73 12.62
C LEU A 146 10.50 4.73 13.38
N THR A 147 10.43 4.36 14.66
CA THR A 147 11.58 4.24 15.56
C THR A 147 11.63 2.83 16.16
N THR A 148 12.82 2.39 16.58
CA THR A 148 12.98 1.11 17.28
C THR A 148 12.09 1.02 18.52
N ALA A 149 11.95 2.12 19.28
CA ALA A 149 11.09 2.17 20.46
C ALA A 149 9.60 1.99 20.12
N ALA A 150 9.13 2.59 19.02
CA ALA A 150 7.76 2.41 18.57
C ALA A 150 7.50 1.00 18.04
N PHE A 151 8.46 0.43 17.32
CA PHE A 151 8.40 -0.97 16.88
C PHE A 151 8.22 -1.91 18.08
N TRP A 152 9.03 -1.75 19.13
CA TRP A 152 8.90 -2.58 20.33
C TRP A 152 7.56 -2.41 21.03
N ARG A 153 7.09 -1.18 21.19
CA ARG A 153 5.74 -0.91 21.75
C ARG A 153 4.63 -1.62 20.97
N MET A 154 4.69 -1.58 19.63
CA MET A 154 3.74 -2.29 18.78
C MET A 154 3.80 -3.81 19.00
N MET A 155 5.00 -4.38 19.11
CA MET A 155 5.21 -5.82 19.34
C MET A 155 4.74 -6.27 20.74
N THR A 156 4.75 -5.38 21.74
CA THR A 156 4.28 -5.66 23.10
C THR A 156 2.82 -5.28 23.33
N GLY A 157 2.11 -4.78 22.31
CA GLY A 157 0.69 -4.43 22.39
C GLY A 157 0.37 -3.00 22.85
N GLU A 158 1.37 -2.14 22.99
CA GLU A 158 1.22 -0.72 23.34
C GLU A 158 1.04 0.14 22.06
N THR A 159 -0.17 0.12 21.48
CA THR A 159 -0.45 0.74 20.17
C THR A 159 -0.89 2.21 20.25
N ALA A 160 -1.03 2.80 21.44
CA ALA A 160 -1.61 4.13 21.65
C ALA A 160 -0.83 5.31 21.02
N SER A 161 0.37 5.09 20.50
CA SER A 161 1.33 6.15 20.14
C SER A 161 1.33 6.61 18.68
N CYS A 162 0.51 6.01 17.80
CA CYS A 162 0.59 6.25 16.35
C CYS A 162 -0.60 6.97 15.72
N HIS A 163 -1.45 7.60 16.54
CA HIS A 163 -2.60 8.37 16.10
C HIS A 163 -2.26 9.83 15.82
#